data_AF-A0AAD2CAZ4-F1
#
_entry.id   AF-A0AAD2CAZ4-F1
#
_cell.length_a   1.000
_cell.length_b   1.000
_cell.length_c   1.000
_cell.angle_alpha   90.00
_cell.angle_beta   90.00
_cell.angle_gamma   90.00
#
_symmetry.space_group_name_H-M   'P 1'
#
loop_
_entity.id
_entity.type
_entity.pdbx_description
1 polymer ?
#
loop_
_entity_poly.entity_id
_entity_poly.type
_entity_poly.pdbx_seq_one_letter_code
_entity_poly.pdbx_strand_id
1 'polypeptide(L)'
;MLSGLFGQLDSLTGIEGTFGYIVVIIVTVLGHNYMNPPHPPMPAAEEEKDEPEPPRNFTEKQLSYFDGKNDEKTDEPKPVYLSVHGIVFDVSDGRNFYGPDGPYEAFAGHECGVALAKMSFDKEHLDNLDGCDKLNHGEKTELEGWIEKFKYYRNYPEKGRLVPDSKLETLKDRVIDPKDLSKHKGEDGEEVPEGYATAPIYVALGTKVFDASFGGVEHYGAKGGYNKFAGRDVSRALAKMSFDPADLENTSTDDLEEKQLKVLADWIKTFEEKKAYPIVGKLEK
;
A
#
# COMPACT_ATOMS: atom_id res chain seq x y z
N MET A 1 -63.43 27.22 34.76
CA MET A 1 -62.63 28.05 33.84
C MET A 1 -62.02 27.26 32.68
N LEU A 2 -61.65 25.98 32.84
CA LEU A 2 -61.13 25.17 31.72
C LEU A 2 -62.22 24.61 30.77
N SER A 3 -63.45 24.36 31.25
CA SER A 3 -64.55 23.84 30.43
C SER A 3 -65.03 24.78 29.32
N GLY A 4 -64.95 26.10 29.52
CA GLY A 4 -65.30 27.09 28.50
C GLY A 4 -64.26 27.19 27.37
N LEU A 5 -62.99 26.86 27.67
CA LEU A 5 -61.90 26.90 26.71
C LEU A 5 -61.96 25.68 25.76
N PHE A 6 -62.35 24.51 26.26
CA PHE A 6 -62.49 23.28 25.45
C PHE A 6 -63.59 23.41 24.39
N GLY A 7 -64.76 23.94 24.76
CA GLY A 7 -65.86 24.13 23.81
C GLY A 7 -65.58 25.20 22.74
N GLN A 8 -64.79 26.23 23.05
CA GLN A 8 -64.40 27.25 22.06
C GLN A 8 -63.40 26.72 21.02
N LEU A 9 -62.48 25.84 21.42
CA LEU A 9 -61.52 25.21 20.52
C LEU A 9 -62.20 24.21 19.58
N ASP A 10 -63.11 23.39 20.09
CA ASP A 10 -63.87 22.43 19.28
C ASP A 10 -64.82 23.15 18.30
N SER A 11 -65.39 24.29 18.70
CA SER A 11 -66.18 25.15 17.82
C SER A 11 -65.35 25.82 16.72
N LEU A 12 -64.06 26.05 16.94
CA LEU A 12 -63.18 26.70 15.96
C LEU A 12 -62.68 25.71 14.91
N THR A 13 -62.37 24.47 15.32
CA THR A 13 -61.83 23.42 14.45
C THR A 13 -62.91 22.51 13.87
N GLY A 14 -64.11 22.51 14.44
CA GLY A 14 -65.24 21.66 14.03
C GLY A 14 -65.07 20.19 14.43
N ILE A 15 -64.09 19.86 15.26
CA ILE A 15 -63.76 18.49 15.70
C ILE A 15 -63.95 18.40 17.21
N GLU A 16 -64.81 17.49 17.66
CA GLU A 16 -65.09 17.28 19.08
C GLU A 16 -63.87 16.63 19.77
N GLY A 17 -63.39 17.22 20.88
CA GLY A 17 -62.23 16.74 21.61
C GLY A 17 -60.87 17.17 21.03
N THR A 18 -60.83 18.26 20.25
CA THR A 18 -59.61 18.81 19.62
C THR A 18 -58.49 19.04 20.64
N PHE A 19 -58.85 19.50 21.83
CA PHE A 19 -57.87 19.70 22.91
C PHE A 19 -57.16 18.40 23.30
N GLY A 20 -57.88 17.27 23.33
CA GLY A 20 -57.30 15.95 23.61
C GLY A 20 -56.27 15.55 22.55
N TYR A 21 -56.58 15.77 21.28
CA TYR A 21 -55.64 15.50 20.18
C TYR A 21 -54.39 16.38 20.25
N ILE A 22 -54.53 17.66 20.57
CA ILE A 22 -53.38 18.58 20.76
C ILE A 22 -52.49 18.08 21.90
N VAL A 23 -53.08 17.67 23.03
CA VAL A 23 -52.32 17.12 24.16
C VAL A 23 -51.59 15.83 23.76
N VAL A 24 -52.25 14.92 23.02
CA VAL A 24 -51.61 13.69 22.54
C VAL A 24 -50.45 13.99 21.58
N ILE A 25 -50.61 14.95 20.66
CA ILE A 25 -49.55 15.38 19.74
C ILE A 25 -48.38 15.97 20.53
N ILE A 26 -48.64 16.85 21.49
CA ILE A 26 -47.60 17.46 22.33
C ILE A 26 -46.86 16.38 23.13
N VAL A 27 -47.58 15.47 23.78
CA VAL A 27 -46.96 14.37 24.53
C VAL A 27 -46.16 13.43 23.61
N THR A 28 -46.65 13.17 22.40
CA THR A 28 -45.93 12.36 21.40
C THR A 28 -44.66 13.05 20.92
N VAL A 29 -44.72 14.35 20.63
CA VAL A 29 -43.56 15.14 20.19
C VAL A 29 -42.53 15.29 21.32
N LEU A 30 -42.97 15.56 22.55
CA LEU A 30 -42.09 15.63 23.72
C LEU A 30 -41.49 14.27 24.04
N GLY A 31 -42.27 13.19 23.95
CA GLY A 31 -41.79 11.82 24.11
C GLY A 31 -40.79 11.43 23.01
N HIS A 32 -41.04 11.82 21.77
CA HIS A 32 -40.12 11.59 20.64
C HIS A 32 -38.80 12.34 20.84
N ASN A 33 -38.85 13.61 21.26
CA ASN A 33 -37.64 14.40 21.55
C ASN A 33 -36.89 13.90 22.79
N TYR A 34 -37.60 13.33 23.76
CA TYR A 34 -36.99 12.73 24.95
C TYR A 34 -36.34 11.36 24.64
N MET A 35 -36.95 10.55 23.78
CA MET A 35 -36.39 9.28 23.33
C MET A 35 -35.30 9.43 22.25
N ASN A 36 -35.37 10.49 21.46
CA ASN A 36 -34.38 10.89 20.46
C ASN A 36 -33.82 12.28 20.82
N PRO A 37 -33.02 12.41 21.90
CA PRO A 37 -32.33 13.65 22.15
C PRO A 37 -31.48 14.00 20.91
N PRO A 38 -31.41 15.28 20.48
CA PRO A 38 -30.53 15.66 19.39
C PRO A 38 -29.13 15.19 19.77
N HIS A 39 -28.60 14.24 18.99
CA HIS A 39 -27.24 13.79 19.18
C HIS A 39 -26.36 15.04 19.12
N PRO A 40 -25.46 15.26 20.11
CA PRO A 40 -24.44 16.26 19.91
C PRO A 40 -23.79 15.97 18.55
N PRO A 41 -23.53 16.98 17.70
CA PRO A 41 -22.75 16.73 16.50
C PRO A 41 -21.52 15.99 16.98
N MET A 42 -21.28 14.79 16.43
CA MET A 42 -20.03 14.11 16.68
C MET A 42 -18.95 15.15 16.45
N PRO A 43 -17.95 15.30 17.35
CA PRO A 43 -16.78 16.08 16.99
C PRO A 43 -16.38 15.61 15.59
N ALA A 44 -16.26 16.55 14.66
CA ALA A 44 -15.87 16.25 13.29
C ALA A 44 -14.76 15.21 13.38
N ALA A 45 -14.95 14.05 12.74
CA ALA A 45 -13.91 13.03 12.70
C ALA A 45 -12.62 13.80 12.40
N GLU A 46 -11.70 13.80 13.35
CA GLU A 46 -10.37 14.32 13.08
C GLU A 46 -9.95 13.54 11.84
N GLU A 47 -9.79 14.23 10.71
CA GLU A 47 -9.25 13.63 9.51
C GLU A 47 -7.99 12.91 9.97
N GLU A 48 -8.00 11.57 9.99
CA GLU A 48 -6.78 10.81 10.17
C GLU A 48 -5.85 11.38 9.13
N LYS A 49 -4.84 12.12 9.57
CA LYS A 49 -3.81 12.59 8.64
C LYS A 49 -3.18 11.32 8.13
N ASP A 50 -3.55 10.91 6.93
CA ASP A 50 -2.94 9.79 6.23
C ASP A 50 -1.42 10.04 6.28
N GLU A 51 -0.73 9.28 7.14
CA GLU A 51 0.71 9.34 7.17
C GLU A 51 1.18 8.95 5.76
N PRO A 52 2.11 9.71 5.15
CA PRO A 52 2.59 9.38 3.82
C PRO A 52 3.16 7.96 3.84
N GLU A 53 2.70 7.13 2.90
CA GLU A 53 3.15 5.75 2.76
C GLU A 53 4.68 5.69 2.79
N PRO A 54 5.28 4.77 3.56
CA PRO A 54 6.72 4.68 3.65
C PRO A 54 7.31 4.32 2.27
N PRO A 55 8.44 4.94 1.86
CA PRO A 55 9.11 4.58 0.64
C PRO A 55 9.45 3.09 0.58
N ARG A 56 9.30 2.49 -0.60
CA ARG A 56 9.53 1.05 -0.80
C ARG A 56 10.34 0.74 -2.05
N ASN A 57 10.81 -0.49 -2.15
CA ASN A 57 11.39 -0.99 -3.39
C ASN A 57 10.28 -1.46 -4.34
N PHE A 58 10.55 -1.40 -5.64
CA PHE A 58 9.67 -1.88 -6.70
C PHE A 58 10.44 -2.85 -7.59
N THR A 59 9.80 -3.94 -7.96
CA THR A 59 10.20 -4.75 -9.12
C THR A 59 9.61 -4.14 -10.39
N GLU A 60 10.12 -4.52 -11.56
CA GLU A 60 9.58 -4.06 -12.84
C GLU A 60 8.11 -4.48 -12.98
N LYS A 61 7.82 -5.73 -12.60
CA LYS A 61 6.46 -6.27 -12.58
C LYS A 61 5.51 -5.54 -11.62
N GLN A 62 6.00 -5.11 -10.45
CA GLN A 62 5.17 -4.33 -9.53
C GLN A 62 4.94 -2.92 -10.05
N LEU A 63 5.95 -2.29 -10.66
CA LEU A 63 5.81 -0.96 -11.24
C LEU A 63 4.80 -0.96 -12.40
N SER A 64 4.83 -1.99 -13.26
CA SER A 64 3.94 -2.11 -14.42
C SER A 64 2.46 -2.19 -14.06
N TYR A 65 2.11 -2.51 -12.81
CA TYR A 65 0.74 -2.46 -12.34
C TYR A 65 0.18 -1.03 -12.32
N PHE A 66 1.02 -0.02 -12.07
CA PHE A 66 0.64 1.39 -11.94
C PHE A 66 0.67 2.13 -13.29
N ASP A 67 0.03 1.54 -14.30
CA ASP A 67 -0.01 2.07 -15.68
C ASP A 67 -1.15 3.06 -15.92
N GLY A 68 -1.94 3.39 -14.89
CA GLY A 68 -3.07 4.30 -15.02
C GLY A 68 -4.34 3.72 -15.66
N LYS A 69 -4.35 2.46 -16.12
CA LYS A 69 -5.59 1.84 -16.62
C LYS A 69 -6.51 1.48 -15.45
N ASN A 70 -7.76 1.14 -15.76
CA ASN A 70 -8.68 0.67 -14.73
C ASN A 70 -8.20 -0.65 -14.13
N ASP A 71 -8.38 -0.81 -12.82
CA ASP A 71 -8.15 -2.06 -12.14
C ASP A 71 -9.23 -3.08 -12.54
N GLU A 72 -8.81 -4.30 -12.86
CA GLU A 72 -9.72 -5.34 -13.35
C GLU A 72 -10.79 -5.76 -12.32
N LYS A 73 -10.56 -5.53 -11.03
CA LYS A 73 -11.46 -5.96 -9.95
C LYS A 73 -12.40 -4.85 -9.51
N THR A 74 -11.92 -3.61 -9.46
CA THR A 74 -12.72 -2.47 -8.98
C THR A 74 -13.29 -1.61 -10.09
N ASP A 75 -12.78 -1.72 -11.32
CA ASP A 75 -13.07 -0.84 -12.46
C ASP A 75 -12.75 0.65 -12.19
N GLU A 76 -11.87 0.91 -11.21
CA GLU A 76 -11.39 2.25 -10.89
C GLU A 76 -10.01 2.49 -11.50
N PRO A 77 -9.69 3.73 -11.92
CA PRO A 77 -8.40 4.05 -12.50
C PRO A 77 -7.27 3.83 -11.49
N LYS A 78 -6.29 2.99 -11.82
CA LYS A 78 -5.08 2.79 -11.01
C LYS A 78 -4.25 4.08 -10.96
N PRO A 79 -3.41 4.31 -9.94
CA PRO A 79 -2.41 5.38 -9.97
C PRO A 79 -1.47 5.25 -11.18
N VAL A 80 -0.82 6.34 -11.57
CA VAL A 80 0.16 6.36 -12.67
C VAL A 80 1.54 6.56 -12.08
N TYR A 81 2.36 5.51 -12.04
CA TYR A 81 3.75 5.61 -11.60
C TYR A 81 4.69 5.43 -12.77
N LEU A 82 5.88 6.00 -12.67
CA LEU A 82 6.98 5.71 -13.60
C LEU A 82 8.31 5.86 -12.86
N SER A 83 9.36 5.25 -13.40
CA SER A 83 10.71 5.37 -12.85
C SER A 83 11.61 6.20 -13.75
N VAL A 84 12.35 7.14 -13.17
CA VAL A 84 13.41 7.89 -13.86
C VAL A 84 14.72 7.67 -13.13
N HIS A 85 15.66 6.97 -13.78
CA HIS A 85 16.96 6.62 -13.21
C HIS A 85 16.83 5.87 -11.87
N GLY A 86 15.87 4.95 -11.82
CA GLY A 86 15.59 4.12 -10.65
C GLY A 86 14.76 4.81 -9.56
N ILE A 87 14.43 6.09 -9.70
CA ILE A 87 13.54 6.81 -8.77
C ILE A 87 12.10 6.65 -9.23
N VAL A 88 11.25 6.05 -8.39
CA VAL A 88 9.82 5.86 -8.70
C VAL A 88 9.04 7.08 -8.25
N PHE A 89 8.35 7.71 -9.20
CA PHE A 89 7.49 8.87 -8.99
C PHE A 89 6.02 8.52 -9.14
N ASP A 90 5.18 9.09 -8.28
CA ASP A 90 3.74 9.16 -8.50
C ASP A 90 3.43 10.35 -9.41
N VAL A 91 3.06 10.05 -10.66
CA VAL A 91 2.71 11.05 -11.68
C VAL A 91 1.21 11.12 -11.93
N SER A 92 0.40 10.67 -10.97
CA SER A 92 -1.07 10.64 -11.10
C SER A 92 -1.66 12.04 -11.34
N ASP A 93 -1.10 13.10 -10.75
CA ASP A 93 -1.49 14.50 -11.04
C ASP A 93 -1.21 14.90 -12.51
N GLY A 94 -0.26 14.21 -13.15
CA GLY A 94 0.08 14.32 -14.56
C GLY A 94 -0.68 13.34 -15.46
N ARG A 95 -1.78 12.72 -15.01
CA ARG A 95 -2.51 11.69 -15.76
C ARG A 95 -2.90 12.06 -17.18
N ASN A 96 -3.17 13.32 -17.49
CA ASN A 96 -3.44 13.75 -18.88
C ASN A 96 -2.24 13.60 -19.83
N PHE A 97 -1.03 13.45 -19.28
CA PHE A 97 0.21 13.26 -20.01
C PHE A 97 0.63 11.79 -20.02
N TYR A 98 0.63 11.16 -18.85
CA TYR A 98 1.19 9.82 -18.64
C TYR A 98 0.14 8.72 -18.53
N GLY A 99 -1.11 9.05 -18.23
CA GLY A 99 -2.18 8.07 -18.16
C GLY A 99 -2.64 7.61 -19.56
N PRO A 100 -3.63 6.71 -19.60
CA PRO A 100 -4.21 6.23 -20.85
C PRO A 100 -4.62 7.37 -21.77
N ASP A 101 -4.36 7.22 -23.08
CA ASP A 101 -4.62 8.20 -24.13
C ASP A 101 -3.74 9.48 -24.06
N GLY A 102 -2.80 9.53 -23.11
CA GLY A 102 -1.83 10.60 -22.96
C GLY A 102 -0.66 10.48 -23.95
N PRO A 103 -0.02 11.61 -24.34
CA PRO A 103 1.13 11.60 -25.25
C PRO A 103 2.36 10.84 -24.74
N TYR A 104 2.44 10.59 -23.43
CA TYR A 104 3.54 9.89 -22.77
C TYR A 104 3.06 8.60 -22.08
N GLU A 105 1.92 8.03 -22.51
CA GLU A 105 1.35 6.81 -21.92
C GLU A 105 2.33 5.63 -21.91
N ALA A 106 3.25 5.58 -22.88
CA ALA A 106 4.25 4.52 -22.98
C ALA A 106 5.21 4.45 -21.78
N PHE A 107 5.30 5.52 -20.97
CA PHE A 107 6.16 5.56 -19.78
C PHE A 107 5.46 5.08 -18.51
N ALA A 108 4.13 5.00 -18.51
CA ALA A 108 3.39 4.58 -17.33
C ALA A 108 3.68 3.12 -16.99
N GLY A 109 4.11 2.88 -15.75
CA GLY A 109 4.49 1.57 -15.25
C GLY A 109 5.90 1.11 -15.66
N HIS A 110 6.73 1.99 -16.24
CA HIS A 110 8.03 1.62 -16.78
C HIS A 110 9.19 2.45 -16.21
N GLU A 111 10.40 1.93 -16.31
CA GLU A 111 11.61 2.75 -16.27
C GLU A 111 11.76 3.48 -17.61
N CYS A 112 11.87 4.81 -17.58
CA CYS A 112 11.98 5.62 -18.78
C CYS A 112 13.17 6.60 -18.78
N GLY A 113 14.17 6.41 -17.92
CA GLY A 113 15.35 7.27 -17.83
C GLY A 113 16.13 7.34 -19.15
N VAL A 114 16.42 6.20 -19.77
CA VAL A 114 17.10 6.17 -21.09
C VAL A 114 16.24 6.80 -22.17
N ALA A 115 14.93 6.49 -22.18
CA ALA A 115 13.98 7.05 -23.14
C ALA A 115 13.90 8.59 -23.05
N LEU A 116 13.81 9.14 -21.85
CA LEU A 116 13.79 10.59 -21.60
C LEU A 116 15.11 11.25 -21.98
N ALA A 117 16.25 10.65 -21.63
CA ALA A 117 17.57 11.16 -21.97
C ALA A 117 17.81 11.25 -23.48
N LYS A 118 17.27 10.27 -24.23
CA LYS A 118 17.38 10.19 -25.69
C LYS A 118 16.21 10.84 -26.43
N MET A 119 15.21 11.36 -25.72
CA MET A 119 13.96 11.87 -26.29
C MET A 119 13.28 10.85 -27.22
N SER A 120 13.26 9.58 -26.82
CA SER A 120 12.76 8.45 -27.59
C SER A 120 11.53 7.82 -26.93
N PHE A 121 10.67 7.22 -27.76
CA PHE A 121 9.52 6.40 -27.35
C PHE A 121 9.72 4.93 -27.72
N ASP A 122 10.93 4.54 -28.11
CA ASP A 122 11.25 3.18 -28.52
C ASP A 122 11.22 2.27 -27.30
N LYS A 123 10.54 1.13 -27.42
CA LYS A 123 10.43 0.14 -26.34
C LYS A 123 11.77 -0.39 -25.85
N GLU A 124 12.79 -0.39 -26.70
CA GLU A 124 14.16 -0.82 -26.34
C GLU A 124 14.85 0.12 -25.34
N HIS A 125 14.34 1.36 -25.20
CA HIS A 125 14.82 2.33 -24.22
C HIS A 125 13.99 2.35 -22.93
N LEU A 126 12.92 1.55 -22.85
CA LEU A 126 12.15 1.35 -21.62
C LEU A 126 12.72 0.18 -20.84
N ASP A 127 12.54 0.22 -19.51
CA ASP A 127 12.97 -0.83 -18.58
C ASP A 127 14.48 -1.15 -18.70
N ASN A 128 15.28 -0.14 -19.08
CA ASN A 128 16.72 -0.25 -19.32
C ASN A 128 17.49 0.60 -18.31
N LEU A 129 17.34 0.30 -17.02
CA LEU A 129 17.97 1.08 -15.96
C LEU A 129 19.51 1.12 -16.11
N ASP A 130 20.14 -0.02 -16.39
CA ASP A 130 21.60 -0.12 -16.59
C ASP A 130 22.08 0.67 -17.84
N GLY A 131 21.16 1.05 -18.73
CA GLY A 131 21.43 1.92 -19.86
C GLY A 131 21.70 3.37 -19.44
N CYS A 132 21.18 3.83 -18.30
CA CYS A 132 21.41 5.19 -17.78
C CYS A 132 22.90 5.46 -17.54
N ASP A 133 23.64 4.45 -17.06
CA ASP A 133 25.08 4.56 -16.80
C ASP A 133 25.90 4.71 -18.09
N LYS A 134 25.38 4.19 -19.21
CA LYS A 134 26.03 4.12 -20.52
C LYS A 134 25.73 5.34 -21.41
N LEU A 135 24.89 6.26 -20.93
CA LEU A 135 24.57 7.51 -21.63
C LEU A 135 25.82 8.38 -21.82
N ASN A 136 25.87 9.11 -22.93
CA ASN A 136 26.91 10.11 -23.14
C ASN A 136 26.70 11.33 -22.24
N HIS A 137 27.68 12.24 -22.19
CA HIS A 137 27.61 13.41 -21.29
C HIS A 137 26.37 14.28 -21.51
N GLY A 138 26.00 14.57 -22.77
CA GLY A 138 24.82 15.38 -23.07
C GLY A 138 23.52 14.67 -22.66
N GLU A 139 23.41 13.37 -22.97
CA GLU A 139 22.26 12.57 -22.55
C GLU A 139 22.13 12.48 -21.02
N LYS A 140 23.25 12.41 -20.28
CA LYS A 140 23.23 12.46 -18.81
C LYS A 140 22.73 13.80 -18.29
N THR A 141 23.15 14.91 -18.90
CA THR A 141 22.63 16.24 -18.56
C THR A 141 21.12 16.34 -18.81
N GLU A 142 20.61 15.79 -19.91
CA GLU A 142 19.16 15.74 -20.17
C GLU A 142 18.43 14.88 -19.13
N LEU A 143 18.97 13.71 -18.77
CA LEU A 143 18.42 12.84 -17.72
C LEU A 143 18.34 13.57 -16.37
N GLU A 144 19.43 14.23 -15.97
CA GLU A 144 19.49 15.04 -14.74
C GLU A 144 18.43 16.15 -14.76
N GLY A 145 18.29 16.86 -15.89
CA GLY A 145 17.27 17.89 -16.08
C GLY A 145 15.84 17.34 -15.94
N TRP A 146 15.57 16.14 -16.46
CA TRP A 146 14.28 15.47 -16.26
C TRP A 146 14.04 15.10 -14.79
N ILE A 147 15.04 14.56 -14.10
CA ILE A 147 14.93 14.26 -12.67
C ILE A 147 14.60 15.52 -11.87
N GLU A 148 15.30 16.63 -12.13
CA GLU A 148 15.01 17.92 -11.49
C GLU A 148 13.59 18.42 -11.82
N LYS A 149 13.16 18.29 -13.08
CA LYS A 149 11.80 18.65 -13.50
C LYS A 149 10.74 17.89 -12.73
N PHE A 150 10.92 16.59 -12.53
CA PHE A 150 9.99 15.74 -11.78
C PHE A 150 9.98 16.12 -10.29
N LYS A 151 11.17 16.27 -9.69
CA LYS A 151 11.31 16.56 -8.25
C LYS A 151 10.91 17.95 -7.84
N TYR A 152 11.30 18.98 -8.59
CA TYR A 152 11.24 20.37 -8.12
C TYR A 152 10.25 21.24 -8.89
N TYR A 153 10.08 21.01 -10.20
CA TYR A 153 9.17 21.83 -11.01
C TYR A 153 7.75 21.27 -11.01
N ARG A 154 7.62 19.95 -11.13
CA ARG A 154 6.35 19.24 -11.01
C ARG A 154 6.03 18.82 -9.59
N ASN A 155 7.07 18.60 -8.78
CA ASN A 155 6.97 18.17 -7.38
C ASN A 155 6.16 16.87 -7.24
N TYR A 156 6.44 15.90 -8.12
CA TYR A 156 5.83 14.57 -8.03
C TYR A 156 6.35 13.82 -6.79
N PRO A 157 5.47 13.18 -6.00
CA PRO A 157 5.88 12.40 -4.84
C PRO A 157 6.85 11.27 -5.22
N GLU A 158 7.97 11.15 -4.50
CA GLU A 158 8.86 9.99 -4.60
C GLU A 158 8.27 8.82 -3.79
N LYS A 159 7.90 7.73 -4.48
CA LYS A 159 7.34 6.53 -3.85
C LYS A 159 8.41 5.48 -3.50
N GLY A 160 9.61 5.62 -4.05
CA GLY A 160 10.75 4.79 -3.66
C GLY A 160 11.74 4.55 -4.80
N ARG A 161 12.17 3.31 -4.96
CA ARG A 161 13.20 2.92 -5.92
C ARG A 161 12.85 1.65 -6.70
N LEU A 162 13.21 1.62 -7.98
CA LEU A 162 13.09 0.47 -8.85
C LEU A 162 14.37 -0.37 -8.78
N VAL A 163 14.22 -1.67 -8.55
CA VAL A 163 15.30 -2.65 -8.61
C VAL A 163 15.01 -3.58 -9.80
N PRO A 164 15.90 -3.66 -10.81
CA PRO A 164 15.70 -4.49 -11.98
C PRO A 164 15.53 -5.98 -11.63
N ASP A 165 14.59 -6.64 -12.30
CA ASP A 165 14.29 -8.06 -12.06
C ASP A 165 15.54 -8.92 -12.34
N SER A 166 16.37 -8.52 -13.32
CA SER A 166 17.64 -9.17 -13.64
C SER A 166 18.60 -9.25 -12.44
N LYS A 167 18.65 -8.21 -11.60
CA LYS A 167 19.47 -8.20 -10.37
C LYS A 167 18.87 -9.15 -9.33
N LEU A 168 17.55 -9.18 -9.21
CA LEU A 168 16.82 -10.03 -8.25
C LEU A 168 16.93 -11.52 -8.58
N GLU A 169 16.91 -11.89 -9.87
CA GLU A 169 17.09 -13.28 -10.30
C GLU A 169 18.42 -13.88 -9.82
N THR A 170 19.50 -13.08 -9.79
CA THR A 170 20.81 -13.55 -9.32
C THR A 170 20.84 -13.89 -7.83
N LEU A 171 19.88 -13.38 -7.05
CA LEU A 171 19.81 -13.59 -5.60
C LEU A 171 19.09 -14.89 -5.24
N LYS A 172 18.21 -15.42 -6.09
CA LYS A 172 17.32 -16.55 -5.77
C LYS A 172 18.03 -17.82 -5.30
N ASP A 173 19.25 -18.05 -5.78
CA ASP A 173 20.04 -19.24 -5.46
C ASP A 173 21.05 -19.05 -4.33
N ARG A 174 21.13 -17.85 -3.73
CA ARG A 174 21.95 -17.62 -2.54
C ARG A 174 21.44 -18.48 -1.39
N VAL A 175 22.36 -19.08 -0.64
CA VAL A 175 22.06 -19.71 0.65
C VAL A 175 22.20 -18.64 1.74
N ILE A 176 21.16 -18.49 2.56
CA ILE A 176 21.10 -17.49 3.64
C ILE A 176 21.11 -18.25 4.97
N ASP A 177 22.11 -17.95 5.80
CA ASP A 177 22.21 -18.45 7.18
C ASP A 177 21.21 -17.69 8.08
N PRO A 178 20.58 -18.33 9.08
CA PRO A 178 19.66 -17.67 10.00
C PRO A 178 20.23 -16.42 10.72
N LYS A 179 21.54 -16.36 10.97
CA LYS A 179 22.19 -15.16 11.54
C LYS A 179 22.23 -14.03 10.53
N ASP A 180 22.43 -14.34 9.25
CA ASP A 180 22.41 -13.34 8.18
C ASP A 180 20.99 -12.82 7.94
N LEU A 181 20.00 -13.71 7.94
CA LEU A 181 18.58 -13.37 7.92
C LEU A 181 18.23 -12.34 9.00
N SER A 182 18.70 -12.57 10.24
CA SER A 182 18.40 -11.72 11.38
C SER A 182 18.96 -10.29 11.30
N LYS A 183 19.84 -9.99 10.35
CA LYS A 183 20.40 -8.64 10.15
C LYS A 183 19.49 -7.73 9.31
N HIS A 184 18.54 -8.31 8.58
CA HIS A 184 17.73 -7.60 7.60
C HIS A 184 16.30 -7.46 8.10
N LYS A 185 16.07 -6.50 8.99
CA LYS A 185 14.77 -6.30 9.62
C LYS A 185 14.06 -5.04 9.14
N GLY A 186 14.75 -4.17 8.40
CA GLY A 186 14.24 -2.86 8.02
C GLY A 186 13.97 -1.97 9.24
N GLU A 187 14.81 -2.08 10.28
CA GLU A 187 14.81 -1.14 11.40
C GLU A 187 15.42 0.21 10.97
N ASP A 188 15.00 1.29 11.64
CA ASP A 188 15.50 2.63 11.37
C ASP A 188 17.02 2.71 11.62
N GLY A 189 17.79 3.09 10.59
CA GLY A 189 19.25 3.23 10.68
C GLY A 189 20.05 2.01 10.18
N GLU A 190 19.38 0.95 9.69
CA GLU A 190 20.03 -0.08 8.89
C GLU A 190 20.61 0.50 7.59
N GLU A 191 21.71 -0.07 7.12
CA GLU A 191 22.34 0.33 5.85
C GLU A 191 21.40 -0.01 4.68
N VAL A 192 21.05 1.02 3.91
CA VAL A 192 20.23 0.86 2.70
C VAL A 192 21.18 0.55 1.53
N PRO A 193 21.06 -0.63 0.89
CA PRO A 193 21.88 -0.96 -0.27
C PRO A 193 21.72 0.07 -1.40
N GLU A 194 22.76 0.21 -2.22
CA GLU A 194 22.69 1.09 -3.39
C GLU A 194 21.51 0.69 -4.31
N GLY A 195 20.71 1.68 -4.71
CA GLY A 195 19.51 1.48 -5.51
C GLY A 195 18.26 1.10 -4.70
N TYR A 196 18.35 0.88 -3.39
CA TYR A 196 17.17 0.62 -2.54
C TYR A 196 16.62 1.94 -1.96
N ALA A 197 15.31 1.99 -1.75
CA ALA A 197 14.63 3.08 -1.05
C ALA A 197 14.64 2.91 0.47
N THR A 198 14.67 1.65 0.92
CA THR A 198 14.59 1.26 2.32
C THR A 198 15.42 0.01 2.55
N ALA A 199 15.82 -0.22 3.80
CA ALA A 199 16.63 -1.37 4.17
C ALA A 199 15.87 -2.68 3.88
N PRO A 200 16.57 -3.76 3.50
CA PRO A 200 15.93 -5.03 3.18
C PRO A 200 15.20 -5.61 4.40
N ILE A 201 14.01 -6.17 4.16
CA ILE A 201 13.22 -6.81 5.22
C ILE A 201 13.08 -8.28 4.85
N TYR A 202 13.95 -9.14 5.39
CA TYR A 202 13.92 -10.54 5.02
C TYR A 202 12.95 -11.32 5.88
N VAL A 203 12.10 -12.11 5.23
CA VAL A 203 11.13 -12.99 5.88
C VAL A 203 11.26 -14.37 5.25
N ALA A 204 11.61 -15.38 6.05
CA ALA A 204 11.75 -16.74 5.55
C ALA A 204 10.46 -17.54 5.76
N LEU A 205 10.06 -18.26 4.72
CA LEU A 205 8.86 -19.07 4.64
C LEU A 205 9.16 -20.38 3.89
N GLY A 206 9.01 -21.50 4.60
CA GLY A 206 9.44 -22.81 4.14
C GLY A 206 10.96 -22.85 3.98
N THR A 207 11.43 -22.92 2.74
CA THR A 207 12.85 -22.82 2.38
C THR A 207 13.19 -21.54 1.64
N LYS A 208 12.20 -20.70 1.31
CA LYS A 208 12.38 -19.48 0.53
C LYS A 208 12.56 -18.29 1.47
N VAL A 209 13.46 -17.37 1.12
CA VAL A 209 13.60 -16.08 1.79
C VAL A 209 13.06 -14.99 0.87
N PHE A 210 12.09 -14.23 1.36
CA PHE A 210 11.45 -13.13 0.64
C PHE A 210 11.96 -11.79 1.15
N ASP A 211 12.07 -10.80 0.26
CA ASP A 211 12.35 -9.41 0.65
C ASP A 211 11.05 -8.59 0.66
N ALA A 212 10.53 -8.37 1.87
CA ALA A 212 9.33 -7.61 2.13
C ALA A 212 9.55 -6.09 2.01
N SER A 213 10.77 -5.59 1.77
CA SER A 213 11.00 -4.17 1.48
C SER A 213 10.30 -3.70 0.18
N PHE A 214 9.86 -4.64 -0.66
CA PHE A 214 9.20 -4.40 -1.95
C PHE A 214 7.69 -4.12 -1.86
N GLY A 215 7.16 -3.77 -0.69
CA GLY A 215 5.72 -3.50 -0.50
C GLY A 215 5.13 -3.97 0.83
N GLY A 216 5.96 -4.55 1.69
CA GLY A 216 5.58 -4.97 3.03
C GLY A 216 6.09 -4.04 4.13
N VAL A 217 6.65 -2.87 3.80
CA VAL A 217 7.25 -1.94 4.79
C VAL A 217 6.25 -1.53 5.87
N GLU A 218 5.00 -1.24 5.51
CA GLU A 218 3.92 -0.90 6.45
C GLU A 218 3.56 -2.05 7.41
N HIS A 219 3.85 -3.29 7.03
CA HIS A 219 3.51 -4.48 7.79
C HIS A 219 4.69 -4.98 8.61
N TYR A 220 5.87 -5.09 8.00
CA TYR A 220 7.05 -5.74 8.56
C TYR A 220 8.17 -4.77 8.95
N GLY A 221 8.10 -3.51 8.51
CA GLY A 221 9.07 -2.48 8.92
C GLY A 221 8.91 -2.08 10.39
N ALA A 222 9.78 -1.20 10.89
CA ALA A 222 9.88 -0.87 12.32
C ALA A 222 8.54 -0.54 13.01
N LYS A 223 7.64 0.18 12.32
CA LYS A 223 6.32 0.61 12.81
C LYS A 223 5.18 -0.36 12.50
N GLY A 224 5.45 -1.43 11.74
CA GLY A 224 4.43 -2.36 11.27
C GLY A 224 3.98 -3.37 12.33
N GLY A 225 2.71 -3.77 12.28
CA GLY A 225 2.12 -4.73 13.24
C GLY A 225 2.72 -6.15 13.17
N TYR A 226 3.40 -6.48 12.08
CA TYR A 226 4.07 -7.76 11.84
C TYR A 226 5.60 -7.64 11.90
N ASN A 227 6.15 -6.55 12.45
CA ASN A 227 7.59 -6.31 12.55
C ASN A 227 8.37 -7.44 13.26
N LYS A 228 7.71 -8.18 14.18
CA LYS A 228 8.30 -9.34 14.85
C LYS A 228 8.72 -10.46 13.89
N PHE A 229 8.16 -10.48 12.68
CA PHE A 229 8.49 -11.46 11.63
C PHE A 229 9.74 -11.08 10.82
N ALA A 230 10.15 -9.82 10.88
CA ALA A 230 11.30 -9.33 10.15
C ALA A 230 12.60 -10.00 10.64
N GLY A 231 13.40 -10.47 9.71
CA GLY A 231 14.66 -11.18 9.94
C GLY A 231 14.50 -12.59 10.52
N ARG A 232 13.34 -13.26 10.34
CA ARG A 232 13.07 -14.58 10.94
C ARG A 232 12.48 -15.58 9.94
N ASP A 233 12.62 -16.86 10.29
CA ASP A 233 11.80 -17.92 9.73
C ASP A 233 10.46 -17.93 10.47
N VAL A 234 9.40 -17.56 9.75
CA VAL A 234 8.05 -17.43 10.28
C VAL A 234 7.13 -18.51 9.75
N SER A 235 7.70 -19.60 9.20
CA SER A 235 6.95 -20.75 8.69
C SER A 235 5.96 -21.28 9.73
N ARG A 236 6.43 -21.53 10.96
CA ARG A 236 5.61 -22.06 12.05
C ARG A 236 4.60 -21.03 12.56
N ALA A 237 5.05 -19.80 12.79
CA ALA A 237 4.22 -18.70 13.25
C ALA A 237 3.03 -18.43 12.30
N LEU A 238 3.26 -18.38 10.99
CA LEU A 238 2.19 -18.20 10.00
C LEU A 238 1.33 -19.45 9.82
N ALA A 239 1.90 -20.65 9.89
CA ALA A 239 1.11 -21.89 9.86
C ALA A 239 0.11 -21.99 11.02
N LYS A 240 0.50 -21.50 12.20
CA LYS A 240 -0.33 -21.47 13.41
C LYS A 240 -1.12 -20.17 13.60
N MET A 241 -0.90 -19.16 12.75
CA MET A 241 -1.44 -17.81 12.91
C MET A 241 -1.16 -17.23 14.31
N SER A 242 0.07 -17.40 14.79
CA SER A 242 0.49 -17.10 16.16
C SER A 242 1.60 -16.05 16.20
N PHE A 243 1.51 -15.16 17.19
CA PHE A 243 2.58 -14.22 17.55
C PHE A 243 3.32 -14.62 18.83
N ASP A 244 3.07 -15.84 19.32
CA ASP A 244 3.70 -16.32 20.54
C ASP A 244 5.21 -16.47 20.33
N PRO A 245 6.06 -16.01 21.27
CA PRO A 245 7.51 -16.12 21.15
C PRO A 245 8.00 -17.54 20.87
N ALA A 246 7.35 -18.56 21.46
CA ALA A 246 7.68 -19.96 21.24
C ALA A 246 7.45 -20.43 19.80
N ASP A 247 6.50 -19.83 19.08
CA ASP A 247 6.23 -20.12 17.66
C ASP A 247 7.09 -19.27 16.71
N LEU A 248 7.60 -18.13 17.19
CA LEU A 248 8.54 -17.25 16.48
C LEU A 248 10.00 -17.71 16.55
N GLU A 249 10.37 -18.43 17.63
CA GLU A 249 11.72 -18.95 17.83
C GLU A 249 11.90 -20.37 17.30
N ASN A 250 10.82 -21.14 17.20
CA ASN A 250 10.86 -22.50 16.67
C ASN A 250 10.58 -22.51 15.15
N THR A 251 11.59 -22.90 14.38
CA THR A 251 11.55 -22.99 12.92
C THR A 251 11.11 -24.36 12.40
N SER A 252 10.98 -25.37 13.26
CA SER A 252 10.53 -26.71 12.85
C SER A 252 9.06 -26.69 12.45
N THR A 253 8.77 -27.38 11.36
CA THR A 253 7.42 -27.60 10.82
C THR A 253 6.98 -29.06 10.93
N ASP A 254 7.77 -29.91 11.60
CA ASP A 254 7.59 -31.36 11.61
C ASP A 254 6.41 -31.80 12.49
N ASP A 255 6.06 -30.99 13.49
CA ASP A 255 4.97 -31.19 14.43
C ASP A 255 3.63 -30.59 13.94
N LEU A 256 3.62 -29.96 12.75
CA LEU A 256 2.44 -29.28 12.22
C LEU A 256 1.41 -30.25 11.63
N GLU A 257 0.15 -29.96 11.89
CA GLU A 257 -0.98 -30.68 11.30
C GLU A 257 -1.12 -30.35 9.80
N GLU A 258 -1.74 -31.25 9.03
CA GLU A 258 -1.98 -31.06 7.59
C GLU A 258 -2.70 -29.73 7.27
N LYS A 259 -3.65 -29.31 8.12
CA LYS A 259 -4.33 -28.01 7.97
C LYS A 259 -3.38 -26.84 8.11
N GLN A 260 -2.44 -26.89 9.05
CA GLN A 260 -1.45 -25.84 9.28
C GLN A 260 -0.44 -25.77 8.13
N LEU A 261 -0.03 -26.93 7.60
CA LEU A 261 0.83 -27.00 6.40
C LEU A 261 0.14 -26.39 5.18
N LYS A 262 -1.18 -26.58 5.03
CA LYS A 262 -1.95 -25.93 3.96
C LYS A 262 -1.98 -24.40 4.12
N VAL A 263 -2.20 -23.91 5.35
CA VAL A 263 -2.14 -22.46 5.64
C VAL A 263 -0.77 -21.88 5.29
N LEU A 264 0.32 -22.58 5.63
CA LEU A 264 1.67 -22.18 5.25
C LEU A 264 1.85 -22.11 3.73
N ALA A 265 1.37 -23.11 2.99
CA ALA A 265 1.43 -23.09 1.53
C ALA A 265 0.63 -21.93 0.92
N ASP A 266 -0.55 -21.61 1.46
CA ASP A 266 -1.37 -20.47 1.04
C ASP A 266 -0.67 -19.12 1.31
N TRP A 267 0.08 -19.02 2.42
CA TRP A 267 0.91 -17.85 2.72
C TRP A 267 2.09 -17.71 1.78
N ILE A 268 2.82 -18.79 1.48
CA ILE A 268 3.90 -18.80 0.48
C ILE A 268 3.36 -18.30 -0.86
N LYS A 269 2.21 -18.82 -1.30
CA LYS A 269 1.56 -18.37 -2.54
C LYS A 269 1.14 -16.90 -2.48
N THR A 270 0.68 -16.43 -1.33
CA THR A 270 0.31 -15.02 -1.14
C THR A 270 1.54 -14.10 -1.25
N PHE A 271 2.67 -14.47 -0.65
CA PHE A 271 3.91 -13.70 -0.75
C PHE A 271 4.44 -13.66 -2.19
N GLU A 272 4.39 -14.79 -2.89
CA GLU A 272 4.94 -14.95 -4.24
C GLU A 272 4.03 -14.35 -5.33
N GLU A 273 2.72 -14.56 -5.27
CA GLU A 273 1.80 -14.19 -6.35
C GLU A 273 1.04 -12.90 -6.06
N LYS A 274 0.49 -12.73 -4.85
CA LYS A 274 -0.38 -11.59 -4.53
C LYS A 274 0.41 -10.35 -4.14
N LYS A 275 1.44 -10.54 -3.31
CA LYS A 275 2.34 -9.46 -2.89
C LYS A 275 3.54 -9.30 -3.81
N ALA A 276 3.88 -10.37 -4.54
CA ALA A 276 4.99 -10.40 -5.49
C ALA A 276 6.31 -9.94 -4.86
N TYR A 277 6.58 -10.36 -3.62
CA TYR A 277 7.87 -10.10 -2.99
C TYR A 277 8.96 -10.95 -3.69
N PRO A 278 10.10 -10.35 -4.05
CA PRO A 278 11.17 -11.10 -4.68
C PRO A 278 11.78 -12.10 -3.70
N ILE A 279 12.17 -13.25 -4.23
CA ILE A 279 12.90 -14.29 -3.51
C ILE A 279 14.39 -13.92 -3.57
N VAL A 280 15.04 -13.77 -2.42
CA VAL A 280 16.45 -13.34 -2.31
C VAL A 280 17.39 -14.47 -1.89
N GLY A 281 16.87 -15.69 -1.78
CA GLY A 281 17.66 -16.87 -1.50
C GLY A 281 16.85 -18.03 -0.90
N LYS A 282 17.58 -19.05 -0.49
CA LYS A 282 17.10 -20.23 0.23
C LYS A 282 17.67 -20.23 1.64
N LEU A 283 16.82 -20.48 2.62
CA LEU A 283 17.23 -20.57 4.02
C LEU A 283 18.02 -21.87 4.25
N GLU A 284 19.18 -21.75 4.88
CA GLU A 284 19.95 -22.89 5.40
C GLU A 284 19.23 -23.47 6.63
N LYS A 285 18.90 -24.77 6.59
CA LYS A 285 18.19 -25.49 7.65
C LYS A 285 19.07 -26.53 8.31
#